data_AF-A0A7S3GVG2-F1
#
_entry.id   AF-A0A7S3GVG2-F1
#
_cell.length_a   1.000
_cell.length_b   1.000
_cell.length_c   1.000
_cell.angle_alpha   90.00
_cell.angle_beta   90.00
_cell.angle_gamma   90.00
#
_symmetry.space_group_name_H-M   'P 1'
#
loop_
_entity.id
_entity.type
_entity.pdbx_description
1 polymer ?
#
loop_
_entity_poly.entity_id
_entity_poly.type
_entity_poly.pdbx_seq_one_letter_code
_entity_poly.pdbx_strand_id
1 'polypeptide(L)'
;VVISALQDCNSVFSSFETFTGKCNNKWTHLKPLIKPTQPQVGYAWIQYKIRNDFKTESEAQVEIDSKPTPAVIGPGPAFYIVDDHHTLCALDYTGFENVSVTLTVLCDKRHMAVDEFWADM
;
A
#
# COMPACT_ATOMS: atom_id res chain seq x y z
N VAL A 1 -8.69 -17.70 -17.72
CA VAL A 1 -8.28 -16.88 -16.55
C VAL A 1 -8.59 -15.45 -16.89
N VAL A 2 -9.61 -14.85 -16.26
CA VAL A 2 -9.89 -13.43 -16.46
C VAL A 2 -8.73 -12.70 -15.79
N ILE A 3 -7.83 -12.16 -16.60
CA ILE A 3 -6.83 -11.20 -16.10
C ILE A 3 -7.67 -10.00 -15.67
N SER A 4 -8.00 -9.89 -14.38
CA SER A 4 -8.65 -8.69 -13.89
C SER A 4 -7.70 -7.53 -14.20
N ALA A 5 -8.14 -6.59 -15.03
CA ALA A 5 -7.36 -5.39 -15.31
C ALA A 5 -6.95 -4.76 -13.97
N LEU A 6 -5.69 -4.34 -13.87
CA LEU A 6 -5.17 -3.66 -12.69
C LEU A 6 -6.02 -2.40 -12.46
N GLN A 7 -6.70 -2.34 -11.32
CA GLN A 7 -7.62 -1.23 -11.01
C GLN A 7 -6.85 -0.01 -10.51
N ASP A 8 -7.36 1.20 -10.75
CA ASP A 8 -6.85 2.41 -10.09
C ASP A 8 -7.30 2.40 -8.61
N CYS A 9 -6.35 2.45 -7.67
CA CYS A 9 -6.67 2.43 -6.23
C CYS A 9 -7.59 3.59 -5.79
N ASN A 10 -7.58 4.74 -6.45
CA ASN A 10 -8.48 5.86 -6.14
C ASN A 10 -9.95 5.51 -6.43
N SER A 11 -10.17 4.67 -7.43
CA SER A 11 -11.52 4.30 -7.87
C SER A 11 -12.13 3.17 -7.06
N VAL A 12 -11.32 2.44 -6.26
CA VAL A 12 -11.78 1.24 -5.53
C VAL A 12 -12.95 1.54 -4.60
N PHE A 13 -12.95 2.69 -3.93
CA PHE A 13 -14.01 3.06 -2.98
C PHE A 13 -15.29 3.58 -3.64
N SER A 14 -15.20 4.14 -4.84
CA SER A 14 -16.35 4.68 -5.59
C SER A 14 -16.97 3.69 -6.56
N SER A 15 -16.16 2.77 -7.09
CA SER A 15 -16.55 1.88 -8.19
C SER A 15 -17.00 0.49 -7.73
N PHE A 16 -16.70 0.12 -6.48
CA PHE A 16 -16.97 -1.21 -5.96
C PHE A 16 -17.61 -1.16 -4.57
N GLU A 17 -18.65 -1.96 -4.38
CA GLU A 17 -19.26 -2.20 -3.06
C GLU A 17 -18.32 -3.01 -2.16
N THR A 18 -17.66 -4.02 -2.73
CA THR A 18 -16.60 -4.82 -2.10
C THR A 18 -15.48 -5.06 -3.10
N PHE A 19 -14.23 -5.15 -2.64
CA PHE A 19 -13.09 -5.36 -3.52
C PHE A 19 -12.04 -6.31 -2.92
N THR A 20 -11.64 -7.30 -3.70
CA THR A 20 -10.42 -8.10 -3.50
C THR A 20 -9.68 -8.19 -4.82
N GLY A 21 -8.35 -8.35 -4.77
CA GLY A 21 -7.51 -8.37 -5.97
C GLY A 21 -6.44 -7.29 -5.93
N LYS A 22 -6.03 -6.79 -7.09
CA LYS A 22 -4.92 -5.83 -7.20
C LYS A 22 -5.39 -4.47 -7.70
N CYS A 23 -4.90 -3.42 -7.06
CA CYS A 23 -4.98 -2.06 -7.56
C CYS A 23 -3.59 -1.43 -7.62
N ASN A 24 -3.40 -0.41 -8.45
CA ASN A 24 -2.16 0.34 -8.57
C ASN A 24 -2.44 1.83 -8.59
N ASN A 25 -1.52 2.60 -8.04
CA ASN A 25 -1.48 4.03 -8.25
C ASN A 25 -0.07 4.59 -8.02
N LYS A 26 0.16 5.83 -8.44
CA LYS A 26 1.34 6.61 -8.06
C LYS A 26 1.35 6.88 -6.56
N TRP A 27 2.54 6.89 -5.96
CA TRP A 27 2.72 7.09 -4.53
C TRP A 27 2.05 8.37 -4.04
N THR A 28 2.18 9.46 -4.80
CA THR A 28 1.52 10.74 -4.49
C THR A 28 0.01 10.66 -4.30
N HIS A 29 -0.66 9.77 -5.04
CA HIS A 29 -2.11 9.57 -4.96
C HIS A 29 -2.49 8.48 -3.96
N LEU A 30 -1.62 7.48 -3.78
CA LEU A 30 -1.88 6.36 -2.87
C LEU A 30 -1.62 6.71 -1.41
N LYS A 31 -0.57 7.50 -1.13
CA LYS A 31 -0.12 7.86 0.22
C LYS A 31 -1.23 8.39 1.14
N PRO A 32 -2.15 9.27 0.69
CA PRO A 32 -3.24 9.76 1.54
C PRO A 32 -4.28 8.69 1.92
N LEU A 33 -4.38 7.62 1.12
CA LEU A 33 -5.38 6.55 1.30
C LEU A 33 -4.88 5.39 2.16
N ILE A 34 -3.57 5.29 2.41
CA ILE A 34 -3.01 4.21 3.20
C ILE A 34 -2.96 4.55 4.69
N LYS A 35 -3.09 3.52 5.53
CA LYS A 35 -2.96 3.59 6.98
C LYS A 35 -1.96 2.53 7.46
N PRO A 36 -1.02 2.89 8.35
CA PRO A 36 -0.11 1.92 8.94
C PRO A 36 -0.86 1.03 9.95
N THR A 37 -0.38 -0.20 10.11
CA THR A 37 -0.87 -1.17 11.12
C THR A 37 0.18 -1.50 12.17
N GLN A 38 1.43 -1.04 12.00
CA GLN A 38 2.46 -1.08 13.04
C GLN A 38 2.88 0.33 13.46
N PRO A 39 3.07 0.57 14.77
CA PRO A 39 3.40 1.90 15.29
C PRO A 39 4.86 2.30 15.06
N GLN A 40 5.73 1.32 14.77
CA GLN A 40 7.18 1.52 14.70
C GLN A 40 7.80 0.63 13.62
N VAL A 41 8.93 1.10 13.09
CA VAL A 41 9.74 0.39 12.10
C VAL A 41 11.22 0.60 12.43
N GLY A 42 12.05 -0.39 12.11
CA GLY A 42 13.49 -0.30 12.29
C GLY A 42 14.13 0.70 11.33
N TYR A 43 14.45 1.90 11.80
CA TYR A 43 15.01 2.98 10.97
C TYR A 43 16.33 2.60 10.28
N ALA A 44 17.17 1.78 10.91
CA ALA A 44 18.40 1.29 10.30
C ALA A 44 18.14 0.47 9.01
N TRP A 45 17.05 -0.30 8.97
CA TRP A 45 16.65 -1.06 7.78
C TRP A 45 16.11 -0.15 6.68
N ILE A 46 15.34 0.89 7.06
CA ILE A 46 14.91 1.93 6.12
C ILE A 46 16.12 2.60 5.45
N GLN A 47 17.11 3.01 6.24
CA GLN A 47 18.35 3.61 5.73
C GLN A 47 19.18 2.64 4.88
N TYR A 48 19.14 1.34 5.19
CA TYR A 48 19.72 0.33 4.33
C TYR A 48 19.01 0.29 2.97
N LYS A 49 17.68 0.21 2.93
CA LYS A 49 16.92 0.20 1.67
C LYS A 49 17.14 1.46 0.86
N ILE A 50 17.12 2.64 1.50
CA ILE A 50 17.39 3.91 0.81
C ILE A 50 18.75 3.88 0.11
N ARG A 51 19.78 3.38 0.79
CA ARG A 51 21.15 3.35 0.24
C ARG A 51 21.39 2.27 -0.79
N ASN A 52 20.62 1.19 -0.80
CA ASN A 52 20.87 0.03 -1.68
C ASN A 52 19.85 -0.10 -2.81
N ASP A 53 18.58 0.18 -2.53
CA ASP A 53 17.45 -0.14 -3.42
C ASP A 53 16.70 1.11 -3.90
N PHE A 54 16.83 2.27 -3.23
CA PHE A 54 16.12 3.52 -3.58
C PHE A 54 17.07 4.70 -3.84
N LYS A 55 18.20 4.49 -4.55
CA LYS A 55 19.10 5.62 -4.85
C LYS A 55 18.53 6.52 -5.95
N THR A 56 17.71 5.95 -6.83
CA THR A 56 17.00 6.64 -7.90
C THR A 56 15.54 6.21 -7.94
N GLU A 57 14.67 7.03 -8.54
CA GLU A 57 13.26 6.70 -8.71
C GLU A 57 13.05 5.42 -9.53
N SER A 58 13.92 5.16 -10.52
CA SER A 58 13.87 3.94 -11.32
C SER A 58 14.23 2.69 -10.53
N GLU A 59 15.23 2.76 -9.64
CA GLU A 59 15.58 1.62 -8.76
C GLU A 59 14.48 1.39 -7.72
N ALA A 60 13.91 2.47 -7.17
CA ALA A 60 12.75 2.38 -6.28
C ALA A 60 11.55 1.69 -6.95
N GLN A 61 11.29 2.00 -8.23
CA GLN A 61 10.24 1.32 -9.00
C GLN A 61 10.51 -0.18 -9.15
N VAL A 62 11.76 -0.57 -9.45
CA VAL A 62 12.14 -1.99 -9.55
C VAL A 62 11.93 -2.72 -8.22
N GLU A 63 12.33 -2.10 -7.10
CA GLU A 63 12.15 -2.69 -5.78
C GLU A 63 10.67 -2.82 -5.41
N ILE A 64 9.86 -1.79 -5.66
CA ILE A 64 8.41 -1.81 -5.39
C ILE A 64 7.68 -2.83 -6.28
N ASP A 65 8.09 -3.00 -7.53
CA ASP A 65 7.48 -3.97 -8.46
C ASP A 65 7.83 -5.42 -8.13
N SER A 66 8.87 -5.66 -7.31
CA SER A 66 9.32 -7.01 -6.95
C SER A 66 8.25 -7.82 -6.21
N LYS A 67 7.43 -7.14 -5.39
CA LYS A 67 6.36 -7.75 -4.60
C LYS A 67 5.24 -6.72 -4.36
N PRO A 68 3.99 -7.00 -4.78
CA PRO A 68 2.85 -6.17 -4.42
C PRO A 68 2.63 -6.11 -2.90
N THR A 69 2.32 -4.91 -2.40
CA THR A 69 2.10 -4.68 -0.97
C THR A 69 0.74 -5.20 -0.54
N PRO A 70 0.65 -6.08 0.48
CA PRO A 70 -0.62 -6.56 0.98
C PRO A 70 -1.35 -5.48 1.79
N ALA A 71 -2.65 -5.34 1.56
CA ALA A 71 -3.49 -4.41 2.27
C ALA A 71 -4.87 -5.02 2.59
N VAL A 72 -5.52 -4.46 3.60
CA VAL A 72 -6.93 -4.70 3.93
C VAL A 72 -7.70 -3.41 3.72
N ILE A 73 -8.87 -3.46 3.11
CA ILE A 73 -9.78 -2.31 3.12
C ILE A 73 -10.51 -2.32 4.46
N GLY A 74 -10.39 -1.25 5.24
CA GLY A 74 -11.05 -1.12 6.54
C GLY A 74 -12.13 -0.04 6.55
N PRO A 75 -12.65 0.33 7.73
CA PRO A 75 -13.65 1.38 7.88
C PRO A 75 -13.17 2.72 7.31
N GLY A 76 -14.04 3.37 6.54
CA GLY A 76 -13.71 4.57 5.75
C GLY A 76 -12.98 4.26 4.43
N PRO A 77 -12.64 5.28 3.62
CA PRO A 77 -11.93 5.08 2.36
C PRO A 77 -10.42 4.89 2.59
N ALA A 78 -10.03 3.78 3.23
CA ALA A 78 -8.65 3.53 3.64
C ALA A 78 -8.16 2.10 3.38
N PHE A 79 -6.90 2.00 2.94
CA PHE A 79 -6.13 0.76 2.83
C PHE A 79 -5.20 0.61 4.03
N TYR A 80 -5.39 -0.43 4.84
CA TYR A 80 -4.55 -0.76 5.98
C TYR A 80 -3.44 -1.70 5.54
N ILE A 81 -2.21 -1.21 5.56
CA ILE A 81 -1.03 -1.94 5.06
C ILE A 81 -0.66 -3.05 6.03
N VAL A 82 -0.60 -4.30 5.57
CA VAL A 82 -0.34 -5.47 6.43
C VAL A 82 1.15 -5.80 6.53
N ASP A 83 1.92 -5.51 5.48
CA ASP A 83 3.36 -5.79 5.39
C ASP A 83 4.04 -4.74 4.49
N ASP A 84 5.36 -4.81 4.36
CA ASP A 84 6.21 -3.90 3.57
C ASP A 84 6.34 -2.47 4.12
N HIS A 85 6.04 -2.21 5.41
CA HIS A 85 6.10 -0.85 5.95
C HIS A 85 7.51 -0.25 5.87
N HIS A 86 8.59 -1.03 6.03
CA HIS A 86 9.95 -0.49 5.84
C HIS A 86 10.19 -0.05 4.41
N THR A 87 9.66 -0.77 3.43
CA THR A 87 9.79 -0.45 2.00
C THR A 87 8.99 0.80 1.66
N LEU A 88 7.74 0.91 2.11
CA LEU A 88 6.92 2.11 1.91
C LEU A 88 7.48 3.33 2.68
N CYS A 89 8.02 3.14 3.88
CA CYS A 89 8.71 4.23 4.59
C CYS A 89 9.97 4.66 3.84
N ALA A 90 10.76 3.73 3.29
CA ALA A 90 11.93 4.07 2.48
C ALA A 90 11.53 4.90 1.26
N LEU A 91 10.46 4.50 0.56
CA LEU A 91 9.87 5.26 -0.54
C LEU A 91 9.45 6.67 -0.11
N ASP A 92 8.79 6.78 1.05
CA ASP A 92 8.32 8.07 1.53
C ASP A 92 9.46 9.03 1.91
N TYR A 93 10.51 8.50 2.56
CA TYR A 93 11.68 9.29 2.95
C TYR A 93 12.52 9.76 1.76
N THR A 94 12.49 9.05 0.62
CA THR A 94 13.22 9.51 -0.58
C THR A 94 12.50 10.65 -1.31
N GLY A 95 11.20 10.84 -1.09
CA GLY A 95 10.39 11.83 -1.79
C GLY A 95 10.09 11.46 -3.25
N PHE A 96 10.20 10.19 -3.63
CA PHE A 96 9.93 9.72 -4.99
C PHE A 96 8.43 9.52 -5.23
N GLU A 97 7.74 10.63 -5.47
CA GLU A 97 6.27 10.71 -5.57
C GLU A 97 5.68 9.99 -6.81
N ASN A 98 6.48 9.76 -7.85
CA ASN A 98 6.04 9.19 -9.13
C ASN A 98 6.23 7.66 -9.23
N VAL A 99 6.66 6.99 -8.15
CA VAL A 99 6.73 5.52 -8.11
C VAL A 99 5.32 4.95 -8.06
N SER A 100 5.03 3.98 -8.93
CA SER A 100 3.78 3.24 -8.94
C SER A 100 3.83 2.10 -7.92
N VAL A 101 2.89 2.07 -6.99
CA VAL A 101 2.76 1.03 -5.96
C VAL A 101 1.54 0.17 -6.28
N THR A 102 1.72 -1.15 -6.32
CA THR A 102 0.63 -2.11 -6.47
C THR A 102 0.23 -2.66 -5.10
N LEU A 103 -1.02 -2.48 -4.72
CA LEU A 103 -1.61 -3.14 -3.56
C LEU A 103 -2.26 -4.46 -3.96
N THR A 104 -2.10 -5.49 -3.14
CA THR A 104 -2.96 -6.69 -3.15
C THR A 104 -3.92 -6.61 -1.98
N VAL A 105 -5.20 -6.38 -2.27
CA VAL A 105 -6.26 -6.32 -1.28
C VAL A 105 -6.67 -7.74 -0.90
N LEU A 106 -6.34 -8.10 0.35
CA LEU A 106 -6.55 -9.44 0.91
C LEU A 106 -8.01 -9.69 1.28
N CYS A 107 -8.65 -8.68 1.88
CA CYS A 107 -10.06 -8.71 2.24
C CYS A 107 -10.63 -7.30 2.37
N ASP A 108 -11.95 -7.22 2.35
CA ASP A 108 -12.70 -5.97 2.46
C ASP A 108 -13.59 -6.00 3.72
N LYS A 109 -13.20 -5.17 4.69
CA LYS A 109 -13.83 -5.01 5.99
C LYS A 109 -14.42 -3.61 6.17
N ARG A 110 -14.68 -2.86 5.08
CA ARG A 110 -15.24 -1.49 5.15
C ARG A 110 -16.60 -1.39 5.85
N HIS A 111 -17.32 -2.50 5.95
CA HIS A 111 -18.64 -2.59 6.56
C HIS A 111 -18.59 -2.70 8.10
N MET A 112 -17.42 -3.01 8.68
CA MET A 112 -17.26 -3.17 10.12
C MET A 112 -17.27 -1.82 10.83
N ALA A 113 -17.70 -1.82 12.10
CA ALA A 113 -17.43 -0.70 12.99
C ALA A 113 -15.92 -0.61 13.30
N VAL A 114 -15.44 0.57 13.70
CA VAL A 114 -13.99 0.79 13.93
C VAL A 114 -13.44 -0.11 15.03
N ASP A 115 -14.17 -0.30 16.11
CA ASP A 115 -13.80 -1.18 17.23
C ASP A 115 -13.80 -2.66 16.84
N GLU A 116 -14.81 -3.11 16.09
CA GLU A 116 -14.87 -4.46 15.53
C GLU A 116 -13.71 -4.73 14.57
N PHE A 117 -13.42 -3.79 13.68
CA PHE A 117 -12.30 -3.88 12.74
C PHE A 117 -10.97 -4.09 13.45
N TRP A 118 -10.66 -3.28 14.48
CA TRP A 118 -9.41 -3.42 15.22
C TRP A 118 -9.36 -4.64 16.15
N ALA A 119 -10.51 -5.19 16.54
CA ALA A 119 -10.57 -6.43 17.32
C ALA A 119 -10.30 -7.67 16.45
N ASP A 120 -10.59 -7.59 15.15
CA ASP A 120 -10.39 -8.68 14.18
C ASP A 120 -9.02 -8.62 13.47
N MET A 121 -8.47 -7.42 13.26
CA MET A 121 -7.14 -7.17 12.65
C MET A 121 -5.97 -7.60 13.54
#